data_AF-A0A1C4R962-F1
#
_entry.id   AF-A0A1C4R962-F1
#
_cell.length_a   1.000
_cell.length_b   1.000
_cell.length_c   1.000
_cell.angle_alpha   90.00
_cell.angle_beta   90.00
_cell.angle_gamma   90.00
#
_symmetry.space_group_name_H-M   'P 1'
#
loop_
_entity.id
_entity.type
_entity.pdbx_description
1 polymer ?
#
loop_
_entity_poly.entity_id
_entity_poly.type
_entity_poly.pdbx_seq_one_letter_code
_entity_poly.pdbx_strand_id
1 'polypeptide(L)' 'MTAHRPGGLAVTLCRDFREFGALAGEWDALHRRCATPTPFQSHAWLHSWWISYGQEGRLRVLLVRRRGG' A
#
# COMPACT_ATOMS: atom_id res chain seq x y z
N MET A 1 15.22 -13.33 -29.21
CA MET A 1 15.30 -13.38 -27.74
C MET A 1 15.04 -11.97 -27.21
N THR A 2 13.78 -11.62 -27.00
CA THR A 2 13.36 -10.29 -26.56
C THR A 2 13.68 -10.13 -25.07
N ALA A 3 14.64 -9.28 -24.74
CA ALA A 3 14.92 -8.93 -23.36
C ALA A 3 13.74 -8.11 -22.81
N HIS A 4 12.90 -8.74 -21.98
CA HIS A 4 11.96 -8.01 -21.14
C HIS A 4 12.77 -7.26 -20.08
N ARG A 5 13.01 -5.96 -20.26
CA ARG A 5 13.43 -5.12 -19.13
C ARG A 5 12.31 -5.22 -18.10
N PRO A 6 12.54 -5.75 -16.88
CA PRO A 6 11.53 -5.61 -15.85
C PRO A 6 11.30 -4.11 -15.67
N GLY A 7 10.07 -3.66 -15.92
CA GLY A 7 9.70 -2.27 -15.64
C GLY A 7 10.10 -1.97 -14.21
N GLY A 8 10.98 -1.00 -14.01
CA GLY A 8 11.62 -0.77 -12.71
C GLY A 8 10.58 -0.54 -11.62
N LEU A 9 10.82 -1.02 -10.40
CA LEU A 9 9.96 -0.67 -9.27
C LEU A 9 10.33 0.71 -8.74
N ALA A 10 9.35 1.54 -8.41
CA ALA A 10 9.50 2.75 -7.63
C ALA A 10 8.97 2.49 -6.22
N VAL A 11 9.72 2.93 -5.22
CA VAL A 11 9.35 2.82 -3.81
C VAL A 11 9.22 4.22 -3.23
N THR A 12 8.08 4.52 -2.61
CA THR A 12 7.86 5.75 -1.84
C THR A 12 7.40 5.42 -0.42
N LEU A 13 7.60 6.36 0.51
CA LEU A 13 7.19 6.23 1.90
C LEU A 13 6.07 7.23 2.22
N CYS A 14 4.87 6.73 2.48
CA CYS A 14 3.76 7.49 3.02
C CYS A 14 3.90 7.56 4.55
N ARG A 15 3.88 8.78 5.07
CA ARG A 15 3.96 9.09 6.51
C ARG A 15 2.78 9.92 7.00
N ASP A 16 2.03 10.50 6.07
CA ASP A 16 0.87 11.31 6.36
C ASP A 16 -0.38 10.43 6.48
N PHE A 17 -1.20 10.70 7.48
CA PHE A 17 -2.39 9.90 7.73
C PHE A 17 -3.48 10.12 6.68
N ARG A 18 -3.62 11.35 6.14
CA ARG A 18 -4.59 11.62 5.07
C ARG A 18 -4.17 10.96 3.77
N GLU A 19 -2.87 11.03 3.44
CA GLU A 19 -2.30 10.32 2.30
C GLU A 19 -2.55 8.81 2.43
N PHE A 20 -2.32 8.22 3.62
CA PHE A 20 -2.62 6.81 3.87
C PHE A 20 -4.11 6.48 3.67
N GLY A 21 -5.02 7.32 4.17
CA GLY A 21 -6.46 7.17 3.94
C GLY A 21 -6.84 7.19 2.45
N ALA A 22 -6.20 8.04 1.66
CA ALA A 22 -6.46 8.15 0.22
C ALA A 22 -6.04 6.90 -0.58
N LEU A 23 -5.20 6.01 -0.02
CA LEU A 23 -4.79 4.77 -0.67
C LEU A 23 -5.88 3.68 -0.65
N ALA A 24 -7.00 3.87 0.04
CA ALA A 24 -8.03 2.85 0.23
C ALA A 24 -8.43 2.13 -1.07
N GLY A 25 -8.77 2.90 -2.11
CA GLY A 25 -9.22 2.33 -3.37
C GLY A 25 -8.16 1.49 -4.10
N GLU A 26 -6.92 1.98 -4.19
CA GLU A 26 -5.83 1.23 -4.83
C GLU A 26 -5.39 0.01 -4.02
N TRP A 27 -5.45 0.11 -2.70
CA TRP A 27 -5.14 -0.97 -1.78
C TRP A 27 -6.18 -2.08 -1.84
N ASP A 28 -7.46 -1.74 -1.83
CA ASP A 28 -8.55 -2.71 -1.99
C ASP A 28 -8.46 -3.41 -3.34
N ALA A 29 -8.12 -2.68 -4.39
CA ALA A 29 -7.85 -3.27 -5.69
C ALA A 29 -6.65 -4.23 -5.63
N LEU A 30 -5.55 -3.88 -4.95
CA LEU A 30 -4.40 -4.79 -4.74
C LEU A 30 -4.80 -6.04 -3.94
N HIS A 31 -5.48 -5.86 -2.80
CA HIS A 31 -5.91 -6.92 -1.90
C HIS A 31 -6.75 -7.98 -2.62
N ARG A 32 -7.69 -7.56 -3.48
CA ARG A 32 -8.53 -8.48 -4.29
C ARG A 32 -7.76 -9.38 -5.26
N ARG A 33 -6.57 -8.98 -5.70
CA ARG A 33 -5.72 -9.75 -6.65
C ARG A 33 -4.52 -10.40 -5.96
N CYS A 34 -4.38 -10.25 -4.64
CA CYS A 34 -3.41 -11.01 -3.86
C CYS A 34 -3.77 -12.49 -3.88
N ALA A 35 -2.77 -13.36 -3.99
CA ALA A 35 -2.99 -14.81 -3.97
C ALA A 35 -3.41 -15.31 -2.58
N THR A 36 -3.00 -14.62 -1.52
CA THR A 36 -3.23 -15.02 -0.11
C THR A 36 -3.72 -13.84 0.74
N PRO A 37 -4.90 -13.26 0.42
CA PRO A 37 -5.41 -12.12 1.15
C PRO A 37 -5.91 -12.55 2.55
N THR A 38 -5.57 -11.78 3.57
CA THR A 38 -6.19 -11.90 4.90
C THR A 38 -6.91 -10.59 5.26
N PRO A 39 -7.94 -10.63 6.14
CA PRO A 39 -8.61 -9.41 6.59
C PRO A 39 -7.64 -8.40 7.24
N PHE A 40 -6.61 -8.87 7.94
CA PHE A 40 -5.57 -8.05 8.57
C PHE A 40 -4.71 -7.27 7.57
N GLN A 41 -4.72 -7.66 6.30
CA GLN A 41 -4.02 -6.96 5.22
C GLN A 41 -4.92 -5.94 4.49
N SER A 42 -6.20 -5.84 4.83
CA SER A 42 -7.10 -4.87 4.22
C SER A 42 -6.78 -3.45 4.69
N HIS A 43 -7.04 -2.46 3.83
CA HIS A 43 -6.88 -1.06 4.20
C HIS A 43 -7.79 -0.69 5.37
N ALA A 44 -9.05 -1.09 5.32
CA ALA A 44 -10.02 -0.80 6.38
C ALA A 44 -9.55 -1.31 7.76
N TRP A 45 -8.98 -2.51 7.82
CA TRP A 45 -8.45 -3.04 9.08
C TRP A 45 -7.23 -2.23 9.56
N LEU A 46 -6.24 -1.99 8.69
CA LEU A 46 -5.04 -1.24 9.06
C LEU A 46 -5.33 0.22 9.44
N HIS A 47 -6.28 0.86 8.75
CA HIS A 47 -6.71 2.22 9.00
C HIS A 47 -7.44 2.34 10.35
N SER A 48 -8.36 1.42 10.65
CA SER A 48 -9.05 1.40 11.95
C SER A 48 -8.10 1.05 13.10
N TRP A 49 -7.15 0.15 12.88
CA TRP A 49 -6.08 -0.14 13.84
C TRP A 49 -5.24 1.10 14.11
N TRP A 50 -4.85 1.84 13.06
CA TRP A 50 -4.06 3.06 13.21
C TRP A 50 -4.82 4.16 13.95
N ILE A 51 -6.12 4.34 13.69
CA ILE A 51 -6.94 5.30 14.45
C ILE A 51 -6.92 4.99 15.94
N SER A 52 -6.98 3.70 16.30
CA SER A 52 -7.11 3.26 17.69
C SER A 52 -5.77 3.25 18.44
N TYR A 53 -4.68 2.89 17.76
CA TYR A 53 -3.39 2.56 18.39
C TYR A 53 -2.20 3.33 17.81
N GLY A 54 -2.41 4.10 16.75
CA GLY A 54 -1.38 4.88 16.08
C GLY A 54 -0.83 5.99 16.96
N GLN A 55 0.39 6.40 16.65
CA GLN A 55 1.08 7.51 17.29
C GLN A 55 1.48 8.51 16.22
N GLU A 56 1.26 9.80 16.46
CA GLU A 56 1.65 10.86 15.53
C GLU A 56 3.14 10.73 15.15
N GLY A 57 3.45 10.97 13.87
CA GLY A 57 4.81 10.90 13.34
C GLY A 57 5.38 9.49 13.17
N ARG A 58 4.69 8.44 13.65
CA ARG A 58 5.17 7.04 13.58
C ARG A 58 4.61 6.23 12.40
N LEU A 59 3.68 6.78 11.63
CA LEU A 59 3.10 6.07 10.48
C LEU A 59 4.16 5.84 9.41
N ARG A 60 4.32 4.59 8.96
CA ARG A 60 5.24 4.23 7.88
C ARG A 60 4.56 3.21 6.98
N VAL A 61 4.23 3.63 5.76
CA VAL A 61 3.65 2.76 4.72
C VAL A 61 4.51 2.85 3.47
N LEU A 62 5.07 1.73 3.04
CA LEU A 62 5.86 1.66 1.81
C LEU A 62 4.96 1.35 0.62
N LEU A 63 5.02 2.19 -0.41
CA LEU A 63 4.28 2.03 -1.65
C LEU A 63 5.25 1.58 -2.73
N VAL A 64 5.07 0.35 -3.21
CA VAL A 64 5.89 -0.23 -4.27
C VAL A 64 5.05 -0.30 -5.54
N ARG A 65 5.42 0.48 -6.55
CA ARG A 65 4.71 0.57 -7.83
C ARG A 65 5.64 0.23 -8.99
N ARG A 66 5.10 -0.39 -10.05
CA ARG A 66 5.83 -0.59 -11.31
C ARG A 66 5.93 0.75 -12.04
N ARG A 67 7.12 1.13 -12.53
CA ARG A 67 7.32 2.32 -13.38
C ARG A 67 6.86 2.02 -14.79
N GLY A 68 5.98 2.85 -15.33
CA GLY A 68 5.51 2.76 -16.72
C GLY A 68 4.29 1.85 -16.94
N GLY A 69 3.42 1.73 -15.94
CA GLY A 69 2.06 1.18 -16.09
C GLY A 69 1.03 2.30 -15.90
#